data_AF-A0A929ALS3-F1
#
_entry.id   AF-A0A929ALS3-F1
#
_cell.length_a   1.000
_cell.length_b   1.000
_cell.length_c   1.000
_cell.angle_alpha   90.00
_cell.angle_beta   90.00
_cell.angle_gamma   90.00
#
_symmetry.space_group_name_H-M   'P 1'
#
loop_
_entity.id
_entity.type
_entity.pdbx_description
1 polymer ?
#
loop_
_entity_poly.entity_id
_entity_poly.type
_entity_poly.pdbx_seq_one_letter_code
_entity_poly.pdbx_strand_id
1 'polypeptide(L)' 'MTTNKLWNEYPVEKTEPEVAKIYSHGIYEAIAPPLCSSGLTGQTATLEQLEHGLTDVTDV' A
#
# COMPACT_ATOMS: atom_id res chain seq x y z
N MET A 1 14.29 14.51 2.34
CA MET A 1 13.06 14.20 1.58
C MET A 1 12.28 13.19 2.42
N THR A 2 11.00 13.43 2.68
CA THR A 2 10.18 12.54 3.52
C THR A 2 9.45 11.55 2.62
N THR A 3 9.72 10.26 2.79
CA THR A 3 9.04 9.17 2.06
C THR A 3 7.90 8.65 2.92
N ASN A 4 6.67 8.66 2.40
CA ASN A 4 5.51 8.13 3.11
C ASN A 4 5.08 6.81 2.47
N LYS A 5 4.81 5.81 3.30
CA LYS A 5 4.36 4.50 2.81
C LYS A 5 2.88 4.32 3.10
N LEU A 6 2.13 4.00 2.04
CA LEU A 6 0.72 3.65 2.12
C LEU A 6 0.65 2.15 2.38
N TRP A 7 0.32 1.78 3.61
CA TRP A 7 0.22 0.38 4.01
C TRP A 7 -1.22 -0.11 3.89
N ASN A 8 -1.40 -1.27 3.27
CA ASN A 8 -2.68 -1.98 3.18
C ASN A 8 -2.44 -3.47 3.33
N GLU A 9 -3.33 -4.21 3.99
CA GLU A 9 -3.13 -5.64 4.17
C GLU A 9 -3.05 -6.35 2.81
N TYR A 10 -4.07 -6.17 1.96
CA TYR A 10 -4.26 -6.76 0.61
C TYR A 10 -4.81 -8.21 0.48
N PRO A 11 -4.86 -9.09 1.51
CA PRO A 11 -5.50 -10.40 1.40
C PRO A 11 -7.00 -10.34 1.14
N VAL A 12 -7.72 -9.43 1.80
CA VAL A 12 -9.20 -9.40 1.74
C VAL A 12 -9.67 -9.12 0.31
N GLU A 13 -8.99 -8.23 -0.40
CA GLU A 13 -9.27 -7.93 -1.80
C GLU A 13 -8.97 -9.11 -2.74
N LYS A 14 -8.16 -10.08 -2.32
CA LYS A 14 -7.89 -11.31 -3.08
C LYS A 14 -8.84 -12.45 -2.74
N THR A 15 -9.29 -12.54 -1.49
CA THR A 15 -10.07 -13.68 -0.98
C THR A 15 -11.58 -13.45 -1.04
N GLU A 16 -12.04 -12.20 -0.98
CA GLU A 16 -13.46 -11.85 -0.96
C GLU A 16 -13.92 -11.30 -2.34
N PRO A 17 -14.73 -12.05 -3.12
CA PRO A 17 -15.13 -11.65 -4.46
C PRO A 17 -15.92 -10.34 -4.50
N GLU A 18 -16.72 -10.05 -3.48
CA GLU A 18 -17.49 -8.79 -3.40
C GLU A 18 -16.57 -7.58 -3.18
N VAL A 19 -15.45 -7.77 -2.48
CA VAL A 19 -14.45 -6.71 -2.27
C VAL A 19 -13.62 -6.51 -3.53
N ALA A 20 -13.20 -7.59 -4.19
CA ALA A 20 -12.47 -7.55 -5.46
C ALA A 20 -13.23 -6.84 -6.59
N LYS A 21 -14.57 -6.94 -6.60
CA LYS A 21 -15.43 -6.20 -7.55
C LYS A 21 -15.31 -4.69 -7.40
N ILE A 22 -15.05 -4.20 -6.18
CA ILE A 22 -14.92 -2.78 -5.87
C ILE A 22 -13.46 -2.34 -5.99
N TYR A 23 -12.52 -3.14 -5.47
CA TYR A 23 -11.09 -2.86 -5.40
C TYR A 23 -10.29 -3.92 -6.16
N SER A 24 -10.51 -3.99 -7.48
CA SER A 24 -9.91 -5.02 -8.35
C SER A 24 -8.38 -5.04 -8.38
N HIS A 25 -7.74 -3.90 -8.11
CA HIS A 25 -6.30 -3.79 -7.92
C HIS A 25 -5.96 -3.25 -6.53
N GLY A 26 -6.78 -3.57 -5.52
CA GLY A 26 -6.58 -3.15 -4.14
C GLY A 26 -7.01 -1.72 -3.83
N ILE A 27 -7.29 -1.45 -2.56
CA ILE A 27 -7.77 -0.14 -2.11
C ILE A 27 -6.73 0.98 -2.31
N TYR A 28 -5.45 0.63 -2.41
CA TYR A 28 -4.37 1.59 -2.62
C TYR A 28 -4.49 2.33 -3.95
N GLU A 29 -5.12 1.75 -4.99
CA GLU A 29 -5.37 2.43 -6.26
C GLU A 29 -6.33 3.62 -6.08
N ALA A 30 -7.27 3.53 -5.14
CA ALA A 30 -8.20 4.61 -4.83
C ALA A 30 -7.57 5.72 -3.97
N ILE A 31 -6.57 5.37 -3.15
CA ILE A 31 -6.00 6.26 -2.13
C ILE A 31 -4.70 6.92 -2.61
N ALA A 32 -3.88 6.25 -3.42
CA ALA A 32 -2.59 6.79 -3.85
C ALA A 32 -2.70 8.05 -4.73
N PRO A 33 -3.59 8.16 -5.73
CA PRO A 33 -3.70 9.36 -6.57
C PRO A 33 -3.99 10.66 -5.81
N PRO A 34 -4.96 10.74 -4.86
CA PRO A 34 -5.19 11.96 -4.10
C PRO A 34 -4.03 12.29 -3.15
N LEU A 35 -3.34 11.30 -2.58
CA LEU A 35 -2.16 11.54 -1.73
C LEU A 35 -0.95 12.06 -2.53
N CYS A 36 -0.71 11.49 -3.71
CA CYS A 36 0.30 12.00 -4.64
C CYS A 36 -0.02 13.44 -5.07
N SER A 37 -1.28 13.74 -5.31
CA SER A 37 -1.75 15.09 -5.65
C SER A 37 -1.57 16.09 -4.50
N SER A 38 -1.56 15.64 -3.24
CA SER A 38 -1.27 16.48 -2.07
C SER A 38 0.23 16.65 -1.78
N GLY A 39 1.11 16.17 -2.67
CA GLY A 39 2.57 16.29 -2.52
C GLY A 39 3.20 15.22 -1.63
N LEU A 40 2.47 14.16 -1.29
CA LEU A 40 3.02 13.00 -0.59
C LEU A 40 3.52 11.98 -1.62
N THR A 41 4.81 11.67 -1.60
CA THR A 41 5.37 10.58 -2.40
C THR A 41 4.99 9.26 -1.72
N GLY A 42 3.93 8.61 -2.22
CA GLY A 42 3.43 7.34 -1.69
C GLY A 42 4.11 6.14 -2.35
N GLN A 43 4.77 5.31 -1.56
CA GLN A 43 5.09 3.93 -1.95
C GLN A 43 4.07 2.99 -1.29
N THR A 44 3.55 2.01 -2.02
CA THR A 44 2.61 1.03 -1.46
C THR A 44 3.36 -0.09 -0.76
N ALA A 45 2.91 -0.45 0.44
CA ALA A 45 3.39 -1.58 1.19
C ALA A 45 2.24 -2.53 1.54
N THR A 46 2.47 -3.85 1.45
CA THR A 46 1.44 -4.86 1.77
C THR A 46 1.89 -5.88 2.80
N LEU A 47 0.93 -6.56 3.43
CA LEU A 47 1.22 -7.61 4.42
C LEU A 47 2.06 -8.75 3.83
N GLU A 48 1.93 -9.08 2.55
CA GLU A 48 2.71 -10.16 1.93
C GLU A 48 4.15 -9.78 1.56
N GLN A 49 4.49 -8.48 1.55
CA GLN A 49 5.85 -8.07 1.25
C GLN A 49 6.74 -8.32 2.47
N LEU A 50 7.90 -8.93 2.26
CA LEU A 50 8.86 -9.29 3.31
C LEU A 50 9.20 -8.12 4.24
N GLU A 51 9.35 -6.93 3.66
CA GLU A 51 9.69 -5.70 4.38
C GLU A 51 8.48 -5.06 5.08
N HIS A 52 7.24 -5.41 4.70
CA HIS A 52 6.00 -4.76 5.16
C HIS A 52 6.03 -3.23 5.10
N GLY A 53 6.81 -2.66 4.18
CA GLY A 53 7.00 -1.21 4.12
C GLY A 53 8.05 -0.67 5.10
N LEU A 54 8.86 -1.49 5.72
CA LEU A 54 10.02 -1.07 6.49
C LEU A 54 11.28 -1.55 5.76
N THR A 55 12.18 -0.64 5.41
CA THR A 55 13.52 -1.06 5.01
C THR A 55 14.20 -1.69 6.23
N ASP A 56 14.90 -2.81 6.03
CA ASP A 56 15.74 -3.40 7.07
C ASP A 56 16.73 -2.31 7.55
N VAL A 57 16.58 -1.87 8.80
CA VAL A 57 17.61 -1.04 9.44
C VAL A 57 18.60 -2.00 10.07
N THR A 58 19.45 -2.61 9.23
CA THR A 58 20.72 -3.16 9.69
C THR A 58 21.77 -2.06 9.62
N ASP A 59 21.59 -1.01 10.42
CA ASP A 59 22.72 -0.17 10.82
C ASP A 59 23.46 -0.93 11.94
N VAL A 60 24.53 -1.63 11.55
CA VAL A 60 25.60 -2.12 12.44
C VAL A 60 26.49 -0.96 12.87
#